data_AF-A0A1Q5RE31-F1
#
_entry.id   AF-A0A1Q5RE31-F1
#
_cell.length_a   1.000
_cell.length_b   1.000
_cell.length_c   1.000
_cell.angle_alpha   90.00
_cell.angle_beta   90.00
_cell.angle_gamma   90.00
#
_symmetry.space_group_name_H-M   'P 1'
#
loop_
_entity.id
_entity.type
_entity.pdbx_description
1 polymer ?
#
loop_
_entity_poly.entity_id
_entity_poly.type
_entity_poly.pdbx_seq_one_letter_code
_entity_poly.pdbx_strand_id
1 'polypeptide(L)'
;MESLITAAARALEAGDPLGALNRVALRNDAPSLALRGIAMAQLGDLAKAKTLLRSAARAFGPREAVARARCVVAEAEIALVSRDLNWPAKTLAGARATLEKHGDLANAAHAGHIEARRLLLVGRVDEAERTLAELKASPLPPASQAVRELVVAGIAIRRLRTKDARTALSRAARAARQAGI
;
A
#
# COMPACT_ATOMS: atom_id res chain seq x y z
N MET A 1 -6.27 -1.00 26.58
CA MET A 1 -5.21 -1.60 25.74
C MET A 1 -5.45 -1.30 24.25
N GLU A 2 -6.63 -1.62 23.70
CA GLU A 2 -7.08 -1.15 22.37
C GLU A 2 -6.97 0.36 22.18
N SER A 3 -7.23 1.15 23.24
CA SER A 3 -7.20 2.61 23.19
C SER A 3 -5.87 3.21 22.70
N LEU A 4 -4.73 2.60 23.03
CA LEU A 4 -3.42 3.10 22.59
C LEU A 4 -3.11 2.74 21.13
N ILE A 5 -3.49 1.54 20.71
CA ILE A 5 -3.32 1.07 19.31
C ILE A 5 -4.19 1.92 18.39
N THR A 6 -5.45 2.14 18.76
CA THR A 6 -6.37 3.00 17.99
C THR A 6 -5.87 4.45 17.95
N ALA A 7 -5.37 4.98 19.06
CA ALA A 7 -4.82 6.34 19.10
C ALA A 7 -3.55 6.48 18.25
N ALA A 8 -2.68 5.47 18.24
CA ALA A 8 -1.49 5.45 17.39
C ALA A 8 -1.85 5.32 15.90
N ALA A 9 -2.84 4.50 15.54
CA ALA A 9 -3.34 4.40 14.17
C ALA A 9 -3.89 5.75 13.67
N ARG A 10 -4.72 6.42 14.48
CA ARG A 10 -5.24 7.76 14.15
C ARG A 10 -4.12 8.80 14.00
N ALA A 11 -3.08 8.74 14.84
CA ALA A 11 -1.92 9.62 14.70
C ALA A 11 -1.23 9.41 13.35
N LEU A 12 -1.04 8.16 12.91
CA LEU A 12 -0.45 7.86 11.59
C LEU A 12 -1.32 8.33 10.43
N GLU A 13 -2.65 8.19 10.54
CA GLU A 13 -3.60 8.70 9.54
C GLU A 13 -3.54 10.23 9.42
N ALA A 14 -3.29 10.92 10.54
CA ALA A 14 -3.09 12.37 10.59
C ALA A 14 -1.67 12.82 10.18
N GLY A 15 -0.78 11.90 9.84
CA GLY A 15 0.61 12.22 9.49
C GLY A 15 1.51 12.58 10.69
N ASP A 16 1.16 12.11 11.90
CA ASP A 16 1.95 12.27 13.13
C ASP A 16 2.65 10.95 13.53
N PRO A 17 3.77 10.59 12.86
CA PRO A 17 4.50 9.36 13.17
C PRO A 17 5.16 9.40 14.55
N LEU A 18 5.56 10.58 15.05
CA LEU A 18 6.19 10.71 16.37
C LEU A 18 5.17 10.49 17.49
N GLY A 19 3.98 11.06 17.37
CA GLY A 19 2.89 10.80 18.30
C GLY A 19 2.43 9.34 18.26
N ALA A 20 2.45 8.68 17.10
CA ALA A 20 2.22 7.24 17.04
C ALA A 20 3.30 6.47 17.82
N LEU A 21 4.57 6.77 17.58
CA LEU A 21 5.69 6.11 18.26
C LEU A 21 5.65 6.32 19.78
N ASN A 22 5.32 7.52 20.27
CA ASN A 22 5.19 7.78 21.71
C ASN A 22 4.18 6.84 22.40
N ARG A 23 3.20 6.32 21.66
CA ARG A 23 2.16 5.42 22.20
C ARG A 23 2.55 3.94 22.13
N VAL A 24 3.40 3.54 21.19
CA VAL A 24 3.69 2.11 20.91
C VAL A 24 5.17 1.71 20.94
N ALA A 25 6.11 2.64 21.13
CA ALA A 25 7.56 2.39 20.99
C ALA A 25 8.10 1.28 21.89
N LEU A 26 7.58 1.14 23.12
CA LEU A 26 8.03 0.15 24.10
C LEU A 26 7.30 -1.20 23.99
N ARG A 27 6.42 -1.36 22.99
CA ARG A 27 5.59 -2.55 22.82
C ARG A 27 6.10 -3.43 21.68
N ASN A 28 5.96 -4.74 21.89
CA ASN A 28 6.42 -5.78 20.96
C ASN A 28 5.31 -6.72 20.49
N ASP A 29 4.04 -6.44 20.81
CA ASP A 29 2.91 -7.17 20.21
C ASP A 29 2.77 -6.86 18.71
N ALA A 30 2.13 -7.77 17.96
CA ALA A 30 2.05 -7.69 16.51
C ALA A 30 1.44 -6.37 15.98
N PRO A 31 0.31 -5.85 16.53
CA PRO A 31 -0.21 -4.54 16.15
C PRO A 31 0.78 -3.40 16.38
N SER A 32 1.45 -3.39 17.53
CA SER A 32 2.44 -2.34 17.86
C SER A 32 3.64 -2.37 16.92
N LEU A 33 4.13 -3.56 16.55
CA LEU A 33 5.18 -3.70 15.54
C LEU A 33 4.74 -3.18 14.17
N ALA A 34 3.50 -3.46 13.75
CA ALA A 34 2.97 -2.97 12.48
C ALA A 34 2.90 -1.44 12.44
N LEU A 35 2.35 -0.82 13.49
CA LEU A 35 2.23 0.64 13.58
C LEU A 35 3.60 1.33 13.64
N ARG A 36 4.57 0.78 14.37
CA ARG A 36 5.95 1.27 14.35
C ARG A 36 6.57 1.15 12.97
N GLY A 37 6.31 0.06 12.25
CA GLY A 37 6.75 -0.11 10.87
C GLY A 37 6.23 0.98 9.95
N ILE A 38 4.94 1.29 10.02
CA ILE A 38 4.31 2.37 9.24
C ILE A 38 4.90 3.74 9.63
N ALA A 39 5.08 4.00 10.92
CA ALA A 39 5.70 5.25 11.40
C ALA A 39 7.11 5.43 10.84
N MET A 40 7.94 4.39 10.86
CA MET A 40 9.30 4.43 10.31
C MET A 40 9.29 4.65 8.79
N ALA A 41 8.30 4.10 8.08
CA ALA A 41 8.14 4.35 6.64
C ALA A 41 7.80 5.82 6.36
N GLN A 42 6.91 6.44 7.15
CA GLN A 42 6.59 7.88 7.05
C GLN A 42 7.78 8.78 7.37
N LEU A 43 8.67 8.34 8.28
CA LEU A 43 9.93 9.04 8.61
C LEU A 43 11.06 8.77 7.61
N GLY A 44 10.87 7.89 6.63
CA GLY A 44 11.86 7.57 5.60
C GLY A 44 12.84 6.44 5.93
N ASP A 45 12.77 5.84 7.13
CA ASP A 45 13.57 4.64 7.46
C ASP A 45 12.88 3.37 6.93
N LEU A 46 13.02 3.17 5.61
CA LEU A 46 12.38 2.07 4.89
C LEU A 46 12.92 0.69 5.29
N ALA A 47 14.21 0.60 5.64
CA ALA A 47 14.85 -0.65 6.04
C ALA A 47 14.32 -1.14 7.39
N LYS A 48 14.20 -0.23 8.37
CA LYS A 48 13.62 -0.54 9.67
C LYS A 48 12.13 -0.85 9.55
N ALA A 49 11.40 -0.07 8.76
CA ALA A 49 9.99 -0.28 8.51
C ALA A 49 9.69 -1.68 7.96
N LYS A 50 10.44 -2.11 6.93
CA LYS A 50 10.34 -3.45 6.33
C LYS A 50 10.56 -4.55 7.36
N THR A 51 11.60 -4.40 8.20
CA THR A 51 11.91 -5.37 9.27
C THR A 51 10.77 -5.47 10.28
N LEU A 52 10.22 -4.34 10.72
CA LEU A 52 9.13 -4.29 11.70
C LEU A 52 7.84 -4.91 11.14
N LEU A 53 7.47 -4.62 9.90
CA LEU A 53 6.29 -5.20 9.25
C LEU A 53 6.40 -6.72 9.06
N ARG A 54 7.59 -7.23 8.71
CA ARG A 54 7.84 -8.68 8.65
C ARG A 54 7.68 -9.34 10.01
N SER A 55 8.24 -8.73 11.05
CA SER A 55 8.10 -9.23 12.42
C SER A 55 6.63 -9.20 12.88
N ALA A 56 5.89 -8.14 12.56
CA ALA A 56 4.46 -8.04 12.83
C ALA A 56 3.68 -9.16 12.11
N ALA A 57 3.89 -9.34 10.81
CA ALA A 57 3.24 -10.38 10.01
C ALA A 57 3.47 -11.79 10.56
N ARG A 58 4.66 -12.07 11.11
CA ARG A 58 5.01 -13.34 11.77
C ARG A 58 4.40 -13.48 13.16
N ALA A 59 4.21 -12.39 13.87
CA ALA A 59 3.67 -12.38 15.23
C ALA A 59 2.13 -12.49 15.25
N PHE A 60 1.44 -12.08 14.18
CA PHE A 60 -0.02 -12.25 14.06
C PHE A 60 -0.42 -13.72 14.00
N GLY A 61 -1.38 -14.10 14.84
CA GLY A 61 -1.88 -15.48 14.94
C GLY A 61 -2.70 -15.94 13.73
N PRO A 62 -3.13 -17.22 13.71
CA PRO A 62 -3.91 -17.78 12.60
C PRO A 62 -5.26 -17.10 12.42
N ARG A 63 -5.87 -16.60 13.50
CA ARG A 63 -7.16 -15.88 13.48
C ARG A 63 -7.04 -14.43 13.00
N GLU A 64 -5.83 -13.88 12.92
CA GLU A 64 -5.57 -12.49 12.56
C GLU A 64 -5.14 -12.36 11.09
N ALA A 65 -5.78 -13.12 10.21
CA ALA A 65 -5.40 -13.22 8.79
C ALA A 65 -5.46 -11.86 8.06
N VAL A 66 -6.46 -11.02 8.37
CA VAL A 66 -6.61 -9.68 7.80
C VAL A 66 -5.45 -8.76 8.21
N ALA A 67 -5.09 -8.74 9.49
CA ALA A 67 -4.00 -7.90 9.99
C ALA A 67 -2.64 -8.33 9.40
N ARG A 68 -2.40 -9.64 9.29
CA ARG A 68 -1.23 -10.18 8.60
C ARG A 68 -1.21 -9.78 7.11
N ALA A 69 -2.34 -9.88 6.42
CA ALA A 69 -2.44 -9.47 5.01
C ALA A 69 -2.14 -7.97 4.81
N ARG A 70 -2.64 -7.09 5.69
CA ARG A 70 -2.30 -5.66 5.67
C ARG A 70 -0.80 -5.41 5.82
N CYS A 71 -0.11 -6.16 6.69
CA CYS A 71 1.35 -6.05 6.82
C CYS A 71 2.09 -6.44 5.55
N VAL A 72 1.63 -7.49 4.84
CA VAL A 72 2.18 -7.88 3.54
C VAL A 72 1.99 -6.78 2.50
N VAL A 73 0.82 -6.15 2.45
CA VAL A 73 0.56 -5.03 1.53
C VAL A 73 1.50 -3.86 1.82
N ALA A 74 1.64 -3.47 3.09
CA ALA A 74 2.56 -2.41 3.50
C ALA A 74 4.03 -2.75 3.19
N GLU A 75 4.44 -4.00 3.40
CA GLU A 75 5.80 -4.45 3.02
C GLU A 75 6.03 -4.34 1.51
N ALA A 76 5.05 -4.75 0.70
CA ALA A 76 5.15 -4.69 -0.75
C ALA A 76 5.23 -3.24 -1.26
N GLU A 77 4.52 -2.32 -0.62
CA GLU A 77 4.62 -0.88 -0.91
C GLU A 77 6.02 -0.35 -0.62
N ILE A 78 6.58 -0.66 0.56
CA ILE A 78 7.96 -0.26 0.91
C ILE A 78 8.97 -0.84 -0.07
N ALA A 79 8.81 -2.11 -0.46
CA ALA A 79 9.68 -2.74 -1.45
C ALA A 79 9.63 -1.98 -2.79
N LEU A 80 8.43 -1.62 -3.25
CA LEU A 80 8.23 -0.86 -4.48
C LEU A 80 8.90 0.53 -4.41
N VAL A 81 8.71 1.26 -3.30
CA VAL A 81 9.35 2.57 -3.08
C VAL A 81 10.88 2.44 -3.03
N SER A 82 11.38 1.36 -2.44
CA SER A 82 12.81 1.05 -2.36
C SER A 82 13.39 0.50 -3.68
N ARG A 83 12.59 0.42 -4.76
CA ARG A 83 12.95 -0.21 -6.05
C ARG A 83 13.39 -1.67 -5.93
N ASP A 84 13.03 -2.34 -4.84
CA ASP A 84 13.12 -3.79 -4.74
C ASP A 84 11.94 -4.37 -5.50
N LEU A 85 12.18 -4.86 -6.72
CA LEU A 85 11.16 -5.43 -7.60
C LEU A 85 11.19 -6.97 -7.60
N ASN A 86 11.97 -7.61 -6.74
CA ASN A 86 12.13 -9.07 -6.71
C ASN A 86 11.28 -9.75 -5.62
N TRP A 87 10.34 -9.01 -5.02
CA TRP A 87 9.50 -9.53 -3.94
C TRP A 87 8.51 -10.61 -4.43
N PRO A 88 8.06 -11.52 -3.55
CA PRO A 88 7.26 -12.67 -3.95
C PRO A 88 5.83 -12.25 -4.35
N ALA A 89 5.56 -12.17 -5.65
CA ALA A 89 4.25 -11.76 -6.19
C ALA A 89 3.08 -12.60 -5.64
N LYS A 90 3.30 -13.92 -5.47
CA LYS A 90 2.32 -14.84 -4.89
C LYS A 90 1.88 -14.45 -3.48
N THR A 91 2.78 -13.88 -2.68
CA THR A 91 2.47 -13.47 -1.31
C THR A 91 1.54 -12.26 -1.29
N LEU A 92 1.74 -11.27 -2.17
CA LEU A 92 0.79 -10.15 -2.28
C LEU A 92 -0.54 -10.60 -2.88
N ALA A 93 -0.54 -11.46 -3.89
CA ALA A 93 -1.77 -12.00 -4.45
C ALA A 93 -2.60 -12.74 -3.39
N GLY A 94 -1.95 -13.56 -2.54
CA GLY A 94 -2.60 -14.22 -1.41
C GLY A 94 -3.13 -13.24 -0.34
N ALA A 95 -2.38 -12.18 -0.05
CA ALA A 95 -2.83 -11.12 0.85
C ALA A 95 -4.04 -10.38 0.29
N ARG A 96 -4.03 -10.00 -0.99
CA ARG A 96 -5.16 -9.37 -1.69
C ARG A 96 -6.41 -10.25 -1.63
N ALA A 97 -6.30 -11.53 -2.00
CA ALA A 97 -7.43 -12.46 -1.93
C ALA A 97 -7.99 -12.62 -0.51
N THR A 98 -7.11 -12.61 0.50
CA THR A 98 -7.52 -12.64 1.91
C THR A 98 -8.31 -11.38 2.27
N LEU A 99 -7.82 -10.20 1.87
CA LEU A 99 -8.50 -8.92 2.14
C LEU A 99 -9.85 -8.83 1.44
N GLU A 100 -9.94 -9.24 0.17
CA GLU A 100 -11.20 -9.28 -0.58
C GLU A 100 -12.22 -10.22 0.09
N LYS A 101 -11.80 -11.42 0.48
CA LYS A 101 -12.66 -12.41 1.15
C LYS A 101 -13.26 -11.88 2.46
N HIS A 102 -12.53 -11.04 3.18
CA HIS A 102 -12.96 -10.50 4.47
C HIS A 102 -13.57 -9.09 4.35
N GLY A 103 -13.79 -8.57 3.13
CA GLY A 103 -14.46 -7.29 2.90
C GLY A 103 -13.56 -6.05 3.05
N ASP A 104 -12.25 -6.21 3.21
CA ASP A 104 -11.31 -5.08 3.27
C ASP A 104 -10.92 -4.62 1.85
N LEU A 105 -11.90 -4.07 1.15
CA LEU A 105 -11.82 -3.73 -0.27
C LEU A 105 -10.81 -2.60 -0.55
N ALA A 106 -10.61 -1.69 0.39
CA ALA A 106 -9.65 -0.60 0.25
C ALA A 106 -8.21 -1.12 0.20
N ASN A 107 -7.82 -1.98 1.14
CA ASN A 107 -6.48 -2.57 1.15
C ASN A 107 -6.29 -3.59 0.02
N ALA A 108 -7.35 -4.30 -0.38
CA ALA A 108 -7.31 -5.17 -1.56
C ALA A 108 -7.05 -4.40 -2.86
N ALA A 109 -7.75 -3.28 -3.07
CA ALA A 109 -7.52 -2.41 -4.22
C ALA A 109 -6.10 -1.82 -4.19
N HIS A 110 -5.61 -1.39 -3.03
CA HIS A 110 -4.24 -0.91 -2.85
C HIS A 110 -3.20 -1.97 -3.24
N ALA A 111 -3.37 -3.21 -2.78
CA ALA A 111 -2.52 -4.34 -3.16
C ALA A 111 -2.49 -4.53 -4.70
N GLY A 112 -3.65 -4.46 -5.35
CA GLY A 112 -3.73 -4.55 -6.80
C GLY A 112 -3.05 -3.39 -7.54
N HIS A 113 -3.09 -2.17 -6.98
CA HIS A 113 -2.35 -1.03 -7.54
C HIS A 113 -0.83 -1.19 -7.40
N ILE A 114 -0.35 -1.69 -6.25
CA ILE A 114 1.07 -2.02 -6.04
C ILE A 114 1.53 -3.05 -7.06
N GLU A 115 0.73 -4.10 -7.28
CA GLU A 115 1.01 -5.15 -8.26
C GLU A 115 1.06 -4.61 -9.70
N ALA A 116 0.04 -3.86 -10.11
CA ALA A 116 0.00 -3.25 -11.45
C ALA A 116 1.19 -2.31 -11.69
N ARG A 117 1.56 -1.50 -10.68
CA ARG A 117 2.72 -0.60 -10.77
C ARG A 117 4.03 -1.38 -10.89
N ARG A 118 4.21 -2.46 -10.12
CA ARG A 118 5.37 -3.33 -10.25
C ARG A 118 5.43 -3.95 -11.65
N LEU A 119 4.34 -4.53 -12.15
CA LEU A 119 4.25 -5.15 -13.47
C LEU A 119 4.66 -4.16 -14.58
N LEU A 120 4.19 -2.91 -14.48
CA LEU A 120 4.56 -1.84 -15.39
C LEU A 120 6.08 -1.53 -15.36
N LEU A 121 6.68 -1.49 -14.16
CA LEU A 121 8.11 -1.22 -13.98
C LEU A 121 9.00 -2.34 -14.53
N VAL A 122 8.56 -3.60 -14.45
CA VAL A 122 9.28 -4.76 -15.01
C VAL A 122 8.93 -5.03 -16.48
N GLY A 123 8.17 -4.15 -17.13
CA GLY A 123 7.85 -4.24 -18.56
C GLY A 123 6.67 -5.14 -18.93
N ARG A 124 5.94 -5.70 -17.96
CA ARG A 124 4.78 -6.60 -18.18
C ARG A 124 3.49 -5.79 -18.35
N VAL A 125 3.39 -5.04 -19.45
CA VAL A 125 2.31 -4.05 -19.68
C VAL A 125 0.94 -4.71 -19.79
N ASP A 126 0.80 -5.83 -20.50
CA ASP A 126 -0.48 -6.55 -20.65
C ASP A 126 -1.04 -7.03 -19.32
N GLU A 127 -0.16 -7.41 -18.39
CA GLU A 127 -0.58 -7.88 -17.07
C GLU A 127 -0.93 -6.70 -16.17
N ALA A 128 -0.16 -5.61 -16.21
CA ALA A 128 -0.50 -4.40 -15.48
C ALA A 128 -1.89 -3.86 -15.87
N GLU A 129 -2.21 -3.88 -17.17
CA GLU A 129 -3.51 -3.46 -17.70
C GLU A 129 -4.65 -4.38 -17.24
N ARG A 130 -4.45 -5.71 -17.30
CA ARG A 130 -5.42 -6.69 -16.79
C ARG A 130 -5.65 -6.54 -15.29
N THR A 131 -4.58 -6.45 -14.50
CA THR A 131 -4.67 -6.29 -13.05
C THR A 131 -5.49 -5.05 -12.70
N LEU A 132 -5.30 -3.91 -13.37
CA LEU A 132 -6.09 -2.70 -13.12
C LEU A 132 -7.56 -2.83 -13.53
N ALA A 133 -7.86 -3.54 -14.63
CA ALA A 133 -9.22 -3.77 -15.09
C ALA A 133 -10.05 -4.64 -14.12
N GLU A 134 -9.38 -5.55 -13.41
CA GLU A 134 -9.99 -6.44 -12.42
C GLU A 134 -10.25 -5.78 -11.06
N LEU A 135 -9.70 -4.59 -10.80
CA LEU A 135 -9.91 -3.90 -9.53
C LEU A 135 -11.34 -3.37 -9.45
N LYS A 136 -12.08 -3.85 -8.44
CA LYS A 136 -13.40 -3.32 -8.11
C LYS A 136 -13.31 -1.82 -7.82
N ALA A 137 -14.31 -1.07 -8.28
CA ALA A 137 -14.45 0.33 -7.93
C ALA A 137 -14.64 0.45 -6.41
N SER A 138 -13.60 0.93 -5.73
CA SER A 138 -13.63 1.29 -4.32
C SER A 138 -13.21 2.76 -4.23
N PRO A 139 -13.84 3.58 -3.35
CA PRO A 139 -13.35 4.92 -3.10
C PRO A 139 -11.91 4.84 -2.56
N LEU A 140 -10.98 5.37 -3.35
CA LEU A 140 -9.58 5.50 -2.94
C LEU A 140 -9.36 6.88 -2.31
N PRO A 141 -8.51 6.98 -1.27
CA PRO A 141 -8.01 8.27 -0.82
C PRO A 141 -7.36 9.04 -2.00
N PRO A 142 -7.41 10.38 -2.02
CA PRO A 142 -6.88 11.17 -3.14
C PRO A 142 -5.43 10.84 -3.51
N ALA A 143 -4.55 10.60 -2.53
CA ALA A 143 -3.17 10.19 -2.77
C ALA A 143 -3.08 8.85 -3.53
N SER A 144 -3.85 7.84 -3.10
CA SER A 144 -3.92 6.54 -3.77
C SER A 144 -4.53 6.64 -5.16
N GLN A 145 -5.52 7.53 -5.37
CA GLN A 145 -6.07 7.81 -6.69
C GLN A 145 -5.02 8.43 -7.61
N ALA A 146 -4.20 9.36 -7.11
CA ALA A 146 -3.11 9.95 -7.91
C ALA A 146 -2.15 8.87 -8.40
N VAL A 147 -1.73 7.95 -7.51
CA VAL A 147 -0.86 6.83 -7.87
C VAL A 147 -1.51 5.91 -8.90
N ARG A 148 -2.79 5.55 -8.72
CA ARG A 148 -3.54 4.74 -9.70
C ARG A 148 -3.52 5.37 -11.09
N GLU A 149 -3.84 6.66 -11.19
CA GLU A 149 -3.89 7.38 -12.47
C GLU A 149 -2.50 7.49 -13.12
N LEU A 150 -1.42 7.57 -12.33
CA LEU A 150 -0.06 7.48 -12.86
C LEU A 150 0.26 6.11 -13.48
N VAL A 151 -0.26 5.01 -12.91
CA VAL A 151 -0.12 3.67 -13.52
C VAL A 151 -0.90 3.60 -14.84
N VAL A 152 -2.13 4.11 -14.86
CA VAL A 152 -2.96 4.20 -16.09
C VAL A 152 -2.23 5.01 -17.17
N ALA A 153 -1.69 6.17 -16.82
CA ALA A 153 -0.89 6.99 -17.74
C ALA A 153 0.33 6.22 -18.27
N GLY A 154 1.05 5.52 -17.39
CA GLY A 154 2.23 4.75 -17.76
C GLY A 154 1.95 3.58 -18.70
N ILE A 155 0.78 2.94 -18.58
CA ILE A 155 0.28 1.93 -19.52
C ILE A 155 -0.06 2.57 -20.87
N ALA A 156 -0.84 3.65 -20.85
CA ALA A 156 -1.24 4.36 -22.07
C ALA A 156 -0.04 4.86 -22.88
N ILE A 157 1.00 5.39 -22.21
CA ILE A 157 2.25 5.83 -22.86
C ILE A 157 2.94 4.66 -23.58
N ARG A 158 3.11 3.51 -22.91
CA ARG A 158 3.76 2.33 -23.50
C ARG A 158 2.96 1.71 -24.65
N ARG A 159 1.68 2.05 -24.75
CA ARG A 159 0.76 1.61 -25.79
C ARG A 159 0.53 2.68 -26.87
N LEU A 160 1.28 3.78 -26.82
CA LEU A 160 1.16 4.92 -27.74
C LEU A 160 -0.24 5.55 -27.77
N ARG A 161 -1.01 5.42 -26.68
CA ARG A 161 -2.34 6.02 -26.48
C ARG A 161 -2.21 7.42 -25.87
N THR A 162 -1.71 8.38 -26.66
CA THR A 162 -1.36 9.73 -26.18
C THR A 162 -2.52 10.48 -25.53
N LYS A 163 -3.74 10.37 -26.08
CA LYS A 163 -4.94 11.04 -25.53
C LYS A 163 -5.29 10.50 -24.13
N ASP A 164 -5.25 9.18 -23.97
CA ASP A 164 -5.54 8.51 -22.70
C ASP A 164 -4.48 8.84 -21.65
N ALA A 165 -3.20 8.86 -22.06
CA ALA A 165 -2.09 9.24 -21.19
C ALA A 165 -2.26 10.66 -20.63
N ARG A 166 -2.59 11.65 -21.48
CA ARG A 166 -2.82 13.03 -21.02
C ARG A 166 -4.03 13.15 -20.10
N THR A 167 -5.08 12.39 -20.37
CA THR A 167 -6.29 12.36 -19.54
C THR A 167 -5.98 11.80 -18.16
N ALA A 168 -5.27 10.67 -18.10
CA ALA A 168 -4.84 10.04 -16.86
C ALA A 168 -3.90 10.95 -16.06
N LEU A 169 -2.91 11.59 -16.69
CA LEU A 169 -2.04 12.57 -16.03
C LEU A 169 -2.82 13.76 -15.44
N SER A 170 -3.84 14.25 -16.14
CA SER A 170 -4.70 15.34 -15.64
C SER A 170 -5.50 14.90 -14.40
N ARG A 171 -6.00 13.66 -14.40
CA ARG A 171 -6.68 13.07 -13.23
C ARG A 171 -5.70 12.86 -12.07
N ALA A 172 -4.49 12.40 -12.34
CA ALA A 172 -3.43 12.25 -11.34
C ALA A 172 -3.10 13.59 -10.68
N ALA A 173 -2.91 14.64 -11.48
CA ALA A 173 -2.61 15.98 -10.97
C ALA A 173 -3.76 16.55 -10.11
N ARG A 174 -5.02 16.32 -10.50
CA ARG A 174 -6.18 16.72 -9.70
C ARG A 174 -6.22 15.98 -8.35
N ALA A 175 -5.98 14.67 -8.37
CA ALA A 175 -5.98 13.85 -7.17
C ALA A 175 -4.81 14.21 -6.22
N ALA A 176 -3.64 14.54 -6.76
CA ALA A 176 -2.49 15.02 -5.99
C ALA A 176 -2.82 16.33 -5.26
N ARG A 177 -3.42 17.31 -5.96
CA ARG A 177 -3.88 18.56 -5.33
C ARG A 177 -4.90 18.33 -4.21
N GLN A 178 -5.85 17.41 -4.42
CA GLN A 178 -6.82 17.03 -3.39
C GLN A 178 -6.16 16.34 -2.18
N ALA A 179 -4.99 15.73 -2.37
CA ALA A 179 -4.19 15.13 -1.31
C ALA A 179 -3.22 16.11 -0.63
N GLY A 180 -3.10 17.36 -1.13
CA GLY A 180 -2.11 18.33 -0.64
C GLY A 180 -0.67 18.04 -1.11
N ILE A 181 -0.51 17.35 -2.24
CA ILE A 181 0.78 17.02 -2.89
C ILE A 181 0.94 17.84 -4.17
#